data_AF-A0A7X9HQB2-F1
#
_entry.id   AF-A0A7X9HQB2-F1
#
_cell.length_a   1.000
_cell.length_b   1.000
_cell.length_c   1.000
_cell.angle_alpha   90.00
_cell.angle_beta   90.00
_cell.angle_gamma   90.00
#
_symmetry.space_group_name_H-M   'P 1'
#
loop_
_entity.id
_entity.type
_entity.pdbx_description
1 polymer ?
#
loop_
_entity_poly.entity_id
_entity_poly.type
_entity_poly.pdbx_seq_one_letter_code
_entity_poly.pdbx_strand_id
1 'polypeptide(L)'
;TQDELIEKAKELIPAKERRAEMYIDSAEPALIEGFYRAGFNAFGSKKDVNDGINFVKMHLLGVTKDSANITKELNSYSWKKDKDGNVIDEPVKFNDHAMDAIRYGSYSHDNKYGKARNLNISFR
;
A
#
# COMPACT_ATOMS: atom_id res chain seq x y z
N THR A 1 11.51 17.94 -2.71
CA THR A 1 10.37 18.72 -2.19
C THR A 1 9.06 18.14 -2.71
N GLN A 2 7.92 18.55 -2.16
CA GLN A 2 6.60 18.07 -2.62
C GLN A 2 6.41 18.25 -4.14
N ASP A 3 6.87 19.36 -4.69
CA ASP A 3 6.74 19.63 -6.13
C ASP A 3 7.61 18.69 -6.99
N GLU A 4 8.84 18.37 -6.54
CA GLU A 4 9.70 17.39 -7.23
C GLU A 4 9.06 15.99 -7.28
N LEU A 5 8.34 15.60 -6.22
CA LEU A 5 7.64 14.31 -6.19
C LEU A 5 6.50 14.28 -7.22
N ILE A 6 5.75 15.38 -7.34
CA ILE A 6 4.66 15.51 -8.30
C ILE A 6 5.20 15.48 -9.73
N GLU A 7 6.27 16.21 -10.03
CA GLU A 7 6.87 16.23 -11.37
C GLU A 7 7.42 14.85 -11.76
N LYS A 8 8.10 14.17 -10.83
CA LYS A 8 8.57 12.81 -11.07
C LYS A 8 7.42 11.83 -11.29
N ALA A 9 6.32 11.97 -10.56
CA ALA A 9 5.13 11.15 -10.80
C ALA A 9 4.49 11.44 -12.17
N LYS A 10 4.51 12.69 -12.66
CA LYS A 10 4.03 13.03 -14.00
C LYS A 10 4.88 12.41 -15.10
N GLU A 11 6.18 12.32 -14.90
CA GLU A 11 7.12 11.66 -15.81
C GLU A 11 6.87 10.14 -15.87
N LEU A 12 6.67 9.51 -14.71
CA LEU A 12 6.49 8.07 -14.61
C LEU A 12 5.08 7.60 -15.02
N ILE A 13 4.05 8.40 -14.79
CA ILE A 13 2.66 8.02 -15.00
C ILE A 13 2.04 8.85 -16.14
N PRO A 14 1.80 8.23 -17.31
CA PRO A 14 1.18 8.90 -18.45
C PRO A 14 -0.20 9.45 -18.08
N ALA A 15 -0.58 10.60 -18.67
CA ALA A 15 -1.84 11.28 -18.37
C ALA A 15 -3.08 10.36 -18.49
N LYS A 16 -3.07 9.40 -19.43
CA LYS A 16 -4.15 8.42 -19.64
C LYS A 16 -4.37 7.49 -18.43
N GLU A 17 -3.35 7.28 -17.60
CA GLU A 17 -3.35 6.37 -16.44
C GLU A 17 -3.56 7.11 -15.11
N ARG A 18 -3.48 8.45 -15.10
CA ARG A 18 -3.65 9.28 -13.88
C ARG A 18 -5.06 9.25 -13.27
N ARG A 19 -6.02 8.67 -13.99
CA ARG A 19 -7.37 8.37 -13.48
C ARG A 19 -7.39 7.20 -12.51
N ALA A 20 -6.36 6.34 -12.54
CA ALA A 20 -6.22 5.26 -11.59
C ALA A 20 -6.12 5.83 -10.16
N GLU A 21 -6.75 5.14 -9.22
CA GLU A 21 -6.78 5.55 -7.83
C GLU A 21 -5.36 5.48 -7.24
N MET A 22 -4.90 6.61 -6.71
CA MET A 22 -3.62 6.73 -6.05
C MET A 22 -3.86 6.94 -4.55
N TYR A 23 -3.24 6.11 -3.72
CA TYR A 23 -3.35 6.22 -2.27
C TYR A 23 -2.06 6.80 -1.71
N ILE A 24 -2.19 7.91 -0.99
CA ILE A 24 -1.10 8.65 -0.37
C ILE A 24 -1.30 8.60 1.15
N ASP A 25 -0.20 8.68 1.89
CA ASP A 25 -0.23 8.76 3.35
C ASP A 25 -1.18 9.89 3.83
N SER A 26 -2.18 9.51 4.62
CA SER A 26 -3.15 10.45 5.20
C SER A 26 -2.58 11.42 6.24
N ALA A 27 -1.32 11.25 6.69
CA ALA A 27 -0.64 12.23 7.56
C ALA A 27 -0.14 13.46 6.78
N GLU A 28 -0.10 13.40 5.45
CA GLU A 28 0.38 14.51 4.62
C GLU A 28 -0.74 15.05 3.70
N PRO A 29 -1.75 15.74 4.27
CA PRO A 29 -2.88 16.27 3.49
C PRO A 29 -2.46 17.27 2.41
N ALA A 30 -1.38 18.03 2.66
CA ALA A 30 -0.83 18.95 1.67
C ALA A 30 -0.33 18.23 0.42
N LEU A 31 0.29 17.04 0.58
CA LEU A 31 0.78 16.23 -0.52
C LEU A 31 -0.40 15.69 -1.36
N ILE A 32 -1.44 15.17 -0.69
CA ILE A 32 -2.68 14.70 -1.34
C ILE A 32 -3.28 15.80 -2.20
N GLU A 33 -3.41 17.01 -1.66
CA GLU A 33 -3.95 18.14 -2.40
C GLU A 33 -3.07 18.53 -3.59
N GLY A 34 -1.74 18.48 -3.44
CA GLY A 34 -0.80 18.74 -4.53
C GLY A 34 -0.97 17.77 -5.70
N PHE A 35 -1.07 16.47 -5.40
CA PHE A 35 -1.32 15.44 -6.41
C PHE A 35 -2.70 15.59 -7.07
N TYR A 36 -3.73 15.90 -6.27
CA TYR A 36 -5.08 16.15 -6.79
C TYR A 36 -5.10 17.33 -7.77
N ARG A 37 -4.49 18.47 -7.39
CA ARG A 37 -4.36 19.65 -8.24
C ARG A 37 -3.52 19.39 -9.49
N ALA A 38 -2.57 18.46 -9.43
CA ALA A 38 -1.76 18.02 -10.56
C ALA A 38 -2.48 17.07 -11.54
N GLY A 39 -3.75 16.72 -11.26
CA GLY A 39 -4.60 15.90 -12.12
C GLY A 39 -4.52 14.40 -11.84
N PHE A 40 -4.00 13.99 -10.68
CA PHE A 40 -4.03 12.61 -10.21
C PHE A 40 -5.27 12.35 -9.36
N ASN A 41 -5.82 11.14 -9.46
CA ASN A 41 -6.93 10.70 -8.62
C ASN A 41 -6.43 10.24 -7.23
N ALA A 42 -5.96 11.19 -6.42
CA ALA A 42 -5.30 10.95 -5.13
C ALA A 42 -6.28 10.90 -3.95
N PHE A 43 -6.14 9.91 -3.08
CA PHE A 43 -6.92 9.70 -1.87
C PHE A 43 -6.01 9.42 -0.66
N GLY A 44 -6.52 9.74 0.54
CA GLY A 44 -5.86 9.34 1.78
C GLY A 44 -5.94 7.84 2.02
N SER A 45 -4.84 7.22 2.40
CA SER A 45 -4.74 5.80 2.71
C SER A 45 -5.25 5.46 4.12
N LYS A 46 -5.75 4.24 4.28
CA LYS A 46 -6.02 3.64 5.61
C LYS A 46 -4.73 3.07 6.19
N LYS A 47 -4.49 3.37 7.47
CA LYS A 47 -3.22 3.10 8.16
C LYS A 47 -3.26 1.88 9.08
N ASP A 48 -4.29 1.05 9.00
CA ASP A 48 -4.39 -0.13 9.86
C ASP A 48 -3.31 -1.14 9.48
N VAL A 49 -2.24 -1.17 10.28
CA VAL A 49 -1.03 -1.96 10.01
C VAL A 49 -1.33 -3.45 10.03
N ASN A 50 -1.94 -3.94 11.11
CA ASN A 50 -2.18 -5.37 11.32
C ASN A 50 -3.19 -5.94 10.32
N ASP A 51 -4.30 -5.24 10.10
CA ASP A 51 -5.31 -5.64 9.12
C ASP A 51 -4.77 -5.59 7.69
N GLY A 52 -4.00 -4.54 7.36
CA GLY A 52 -3.36 -4.44 6.05
C GLY A 52 -2.31 -5.53 5.80
N ILE A 53 -1.52 -5.92 6.80
CA ILE A 53 -0.56 -7.03 6.66
C ILE A 53 -1.30 -8.35 6.45
N ASN A 54 -2.33 -8.62 7.23
CA ASN A 54 -3.14 -9.83 7.06
C ASN A 54 -3.79 -9.86 5.67
N PHE A 55 -4.30 -8.71 5.20
CA PHE A 55 -4.86 -8.60 3.87
C PHE A 55 -3.84 -8.95 2.78
N VAL A 56 -2.65 -8.34 2.80
CA VAL A 56 -1.60 -8.63 1.81
C VAL A 56 -1.16 -10.09 1.87
N LYS A 57 -1.06 -10.68 3.07
CA LYS A 57 -0.74 -12.12 3.25
C LYS A 57 -1.78 -13.06 2.68
N MET A 58 -3.06 -12.66 2.65
CA MET A 58 -4.15 -13.47 2.10
C MET A 58 -4.20 -13.45 0.57
N HIS A 59 -3.46 -12.54 -0.09
CA HIS A 59 -3.49 -12.37 -1.54
C HIS A 59 -2.17 -12.78 -2.18
N LEU A 60 -2.23 -13.18 -3.46
CA LEU A 60 -1.02 -13.47 -4.24
C LEU A 60 -0.36 -12.17 -4.68
N LEU A 61 0.82 -11.87 -4.14
CA LEU A 61 1.62 -10.71 -4.53
C LEU A 61 2.55 -11.08 -5.70
N GLY A 62 2.31 -10.50 -6.88
CA GLY A 62 3.19 -10.62 -8.04
C GLY A 62 4.23 -9.51 -8.05
N VAL A 63 5.51 -9.84 -7.88
CA VAL A 63 6.62 -8.87 -7.96
C VAL A 63 7.49 -9.18 -9.18
N THR A 64 7.77 -8.17 -9.99
CA THR A 64 8.65 -8.30 -11.17
C THR A 64 10.12 -8.35 -10.74
N LYS A 65 10.95 -9.11 -11.46
CA LYS A 65 12.38 -9.28 -11.14
C LYS A 65 13.17 -7.96 -11.13
N ASP A 66 12.71 -6.99 -11.91
CA ASP A 66 13.33 -5.65 -12.00
C ASP A 66 13.07 -4.81 -10.74
N SER A 67 12.12 -5.23 -9.89
CA SER A 67 11.80 -4.59 -8.60
C SER A 67 12.73 -5.07 -7.48
N ALA A 68 14.03 -4.84 -7.63
CA ALA A 68 15.06 -5.31 -6.69
C ALA A 68 14.86 -4.75 -5.27
N ASN A 69 14.37 -3.52 -5.13
CA ASN A 69 14.10 -2.91 -3.82
C ASN A 69 12.93 -3.59 -3.11
N ILE A 70 11.80 -3.78 -3.81
CA ILE A 70 10.63 -4.48 -3.27
C ILE A 70 10.99 -5.89 -2.81
N THR A 71 11.79 -6.60 -3.60
CA THR A 71 12.22 -7.96 -3.28
C THR A 71 13.11 -8.00 -2.03
N LYS A 72 14.03 -7.03 -1.87
CA LYS A 72 14.87 -6.91 -0.68
C LYS A 72 14.02 -6.63 0.56
N GLU A 73 13.10 -5.67 0.46
CA GLU A 73 12.22 -5.27 1.57
C GLU A 73 11.30 -6.41 2.01
N LEU A 74 10.70 -7.14 1.04
CA LEU A 74 9.87 -8.32 1.32
C LEU A 74 10.65 -9.41 2.07
N ASN A 75 11.89 -9.69 1.67
CA ASN A 75 12.71 -10.71 2.30
C ASN A 75 13.18 -10.30 3.72
N SER A 76 13.29 -9.00 3.99
CA SER A 76 13.67 -8.49 5.32
C SER A 76 12.48 -8.30 6.27
N TYR A 77 11.24 -8.42 5.79
CA TYR A 77 10.06 -8.12 6.58
C TYR A 77 9.78 -9.23 7.61
N SER A 78 10.05 -8.97 8.89
CA SER A 78 9.80 -9.91 9.98
C SER A 78 9.01 -9.28 11.12
N TRP A 79 8.24 -10.11 11.83
CA TRP A 79 7.63 -9.70 13.10
C TRP A 79 8.71 -9.54 14.17
N LYS A 80 8.55 -8.52 15.01
CA LYS A 80 9.46 -8.28 16.12
C LYS A 80 9.29 -9.39 17.15
N LYS A 81 10.41 -9.89 17.69
CA LYS A 81 10.41 -10.90 18.74
C LYS A 81 10.94 -10.26 20.02
N ASP A 82 10.30 -10.54 21.15
CA ASP A 82 10.83 -10.17 22.46
C ASP A 82 12.02 -11.06 22.83
N LYS A 83 12.76 -10.69 23.88
CA LYS A 83 13.89 -11.45 24.42
C LYS A 83 13.52 -12.89 24.80
N ASP A 84 12.26 -13.11 25.15
CA ASP A 84 11.69 -14.43 25.48
C ASP A 84 11.20 -15.21 24.25
N GLY A 85 11.40 -14.69 23.04
CA GLY A 85 11.02 -15.35 21.78
C GLY A 85 9.55 -15.19 21.37
N ASN A 86 8.76 -14.48 22.17
CA ASN A 86 7.36 -14.16 21.85
C ASN A 86 7.28 -13.17 20.68
N VAL A 87 6.39 -13.45 19.73
CA VAL A 87 6.12 -12.54 18.61
C VAL A 87 5.29 -11.37 19.13
N ILE A 88 5.81 -10.16 18.95
CA ILE A 88 5.11 -8.91 19.25
C ILE A 88 4.27 -8.57 18.02
N ASP A 89 3.06 -8.05 18.22
CA ASP A 89 2.13 -7.59 17.16
C ASP A 89 2.61 -6.30 16.45
N GLU A 90 3.93 -6.09 16.38
CA GLU A 90 4.57 -5.02 15.66
C GLU A 90 5.60 -5.58 14.66
N PRO A 91 5.53 -5.20 13.38
CA PRO A 91 6.58 -5.52 12.44
C PRO A 91 7.86 -4.75 12.77
N VAL A 92 9.02 -5.32 12.41
CA VAL A 92 10.30 -4.59 12.49
C VAL A 92 10.27 -3.44 11.49
N LYS A 93 10.33 -2.20 11.97
CA LYS A 93 10.46 -0.99 11.14
C LYS A 93 11.88 -0.90 10.55
N PHE A 94 12.13 -1.66 9.50
CA PHE A 94 13.40 -1.64 8.78
C PHE A 94 13.14 -1.80 7.28
N ASN A 95 13.38 -0.72 6.52
CA ASN A 95 13.10 -0.63 5.08
C ASN A 95 11.65 -1.05 4.73
N ASP A 96 10.66 -0.34 5.27
CA ASP A 96 9.23 -0.60 5.10
C ASP A 96 8.56 0.30 4.06
N HIS A 97 9.31 1.18 3.39
CA HIS A 97 8.77 2.20 2.48
C HIS A 97 7.93 1.62 1.33
N ALA A 98 8.41 0.60 0.63
CA ALA A 98 7.64 -0.01 -0.46
C ALA A 98 6.53 -0.92 0.07
N MET A 99 6.75 -1.57 1.22
CA MET A 99 5.74 -2.40 1.89
C MET A 99 4.53 -1.59 2.35
N ASP A 100 4.77 -0.40 2.93
CA ASP A 100 3.71 0.53 3.31
C ASP A 100 2.93 1.01 2.08
N ALA A 101 3.62 1.33 0.98
CA ALA A 101 2.97 1.73 -0.27
C ALA A 101 2.06 0.61 -0.84
N ILE A 102 2.54 -0.64 -0.87
CA ILE A 102 1.75 -1.81 -1.31
C ILE A 102 0.53 -2.00 -0.42
N ARG A 103 0.70 -1.90 0.90
CA ARG A 103 -0.40 -2.01 1.86
C ARG A 103 -1.44 -0.92 1.61
N TYR A 104 -1.02 0.33 1.48
CA TYR A 104 -1.93 1.46 1.26
C TYR A 104 -2.76 1.27 0.00
N GLY A 105 -2.13 0.89 -1.11
CA GLY A 105 -2.83 0.62 -2.37
C GLY A 105 -3.82 -0.52 -2.26
N SER A 106 -3.42 -1.64 -1.66
CA SER A 106 -4.23 -2.86 -1.62
C SER A 106 -5.39 -2.75 -0.61
N TYR A 107 -5.09 -2.36 0.63
CA TYR A 107 -6.06 -2.34 1.73
C TYR A 107 -7.08 -1.19 1.58
N SER A 108 -6.65 -0.04 1.06
CA SER A 108 -7.57 1.10 0.86
C SER A 108 -8.51 0.90 -0.33
N HIS A 109 -8.07 0.14 -1.34
CA HIS A 109 -8.89 -0.20 -2.51
C HIS A 109 -9.95 -1.27 -2.18
N ASP A 110 -9.57 -2.37 -1.50
CA ASP A 110 -10.51 -3.43 -1.15
C ASP A 110 -11.64 -2.95 -0.24
N ASN A 111 -11.32 -2.09 0.72
CA ASN A 111 -12.30 -1.58 1.68
C ASN A 111 -13.33 -0.60 1.06
N LYS A 112 -13.15 -0.16 -0.20
CA LYS A 112 -14.21 0.53 -0.96
C LYS A 112 -15.27 -0.46 -1.46
N TYR A 113 -14.88 -1.68 -1.79
CA TYR A 113 -15.78 -2.74 -2.24
C TYR A 113 -16.17 -3.59 -1.03
N GLY A 114 -17.05 -3.02 -0.19
CA GLY A 114 -17.53 -3.68 1.01
C GLY A 114 -17.86 -5.15 0.74
N LYS A 115 -17.26 -6.04 1.56
CA LYS A 115 -17.45 -7.50 1.55
C LYS A 115 -18.81 -7.84 0.95
N ALA A 116 -18.82 -8.55 -0.19
CA ALA A 116 -20.01 -9.21 -0.70
C ALA A 116 -20.46 -10.29 0.31
N ARG A 117 -21.02 -9.86 1.44
CA ARG A 117 -21.68 -10.68 2.43
C ARG A 117 -23.00 -11.07 1.79
N ASN A 118 -23.14 -12.36 1.48
CA ASN A 118 -24.28 -13.04 0.85
C ASN A 118 -24.15 -13.33 -0.65
N LEU A 119 -23.05 -13.94 -1.07
CA LEU A 119 -23.10 -14.82 -2.23
C LEU A 119 -23.42 -16.24 -1.73
N ASN A 120 -24.69 -16.64 -1.84
CA ASN A 120 -25.14 -18.03 -1.67
C ASN A 120 -24.54 -18.87 -2.81
N ILE A 121 -23.31 -19.35 -2.63
CA ILE A 121 -22.68 -20.27 -3.58
C ILE A 121 -22.61 -21.63 -2.90
N SER A 122 -23.59 -22.48 -3.23
CA SER A 122 -23.53 -23.91 -2.93
C SER A 122 -22.55 -24.53 -3.92
N PHE A 123 -21.42 -25.04 -3.42
CA PHE A 123 -20.64 -26.01 -4.17
C PHE A 123 -21.35 -27.37 -4.03
N ARG A 124 -21.82 -27.89 -5.17
CA ARG A 124 -22.22 -29.29 -5.33
C ARG A 124 -20.99 -30.16 -5.56
#